data_AF-H7C7X3-F1
#
_entry.id   AF-H7C7X3-F1
#
_cell.length_a   1.000
_cell.length_b   1.000
_cell.length_c   1.000
_cell.angle_alpha   90.00
_cell.angle_beta   90.00
_cell.angle_gamma   90.00
#
_symmetry.space_group_name_H-M   'P 1'
#
loop_
_entity.id
_entity.type
_entity.pdbx_description
1 polymer ?
#
loop_
_entity_poly.entity_id
_entity_poly.type
_entity_poly.pdbx_seq_one_letter_code
_entity_poly.pdbx_strand_id
1 'polypeptide(L)' 'MSAKAIQAKMDLHDLSEELPINWTSIMAVAQKAYDVYVELERKSRELKELENT' A
#
# COMPACT_ATOMS: atom_id res chain seq x y z
N MET A 1 -7.52 7.59 -3.63
CA MET A 1 -6.19 6.99 -3.36
C MET A 1 -6.15 6.32 -1.99
N SER A 2 -6.67 6.96 -0.93
CA SER A 2 -6.76 6.37 0.41
C SER A 2 -7.38 4.97 0.47
N ALA A 3 -8.50 4.74 -0.23
CA ALA A 3 -9.15 3.42 -0.26
C ALA A 3 -8.25 2.30 -0.81
N LYS A 4 -7.40 2.60 -1.80
CA LYS A 4 -6.44 1.60 -2.35
C LYS A 4 -5.35 1.26 -1.35
N ALA A 5 -4.86 2.24 -0.60
CA ALA A 5 -3.85 2.03 0.44
C ALA A 5 -4.40 1.21 1.60
N ILE A 6 -5.64 1.49 2.01
CA ILE A 6 -6.34 0.70 3.03
C ILE A 6 -6.52 -0.74 2.55
N GLN A 7 -6.98 -0.96 1.31
CA GLN A 7 -7.12 -2.32 0.77
C GLN A 7 -5.78 -3.06 0.72
N ALA A 8 -4.72 -2.42 0.22
CA ALA A 8 -3.41 -3.06 0.13
C ALA A 8 -2.82 -3.40 1.52
N LYS A 9 -3.12 -2.59 2.54
CA LYS A 9 -2.81 -2.91 3.94
C LYS A 9 -3.59 -4.14 4.42
N MET A 10 -4.90 -4.22 4.14
CA MET A 10 -5.71 -5.38 4.54
C MET A 10 -5.24 -6.65 3.83
N ASP A 11 -5.00 -6.59 2.52
CA ASP A 11 -4.46 -7.72 1.75
C ASP A 11 -3.14 -8.25 2.36
N LEU A 12 -2.25 -7.35 2.81
CA LEU A 12 -0.97 -7.73 3.44
C LEU A 12 -1.16 -8.31 4.85
N HIS A 13 -2.10 -7.77 5.62
CA HIS A 13 -2.48 -8.28 6.93
C HIS A 13 -3.02 -9.70 6.81
N ASP A 14 -4.01 -9.91 5.95
CA ASP A 14 -4.69 -11.19 5.77
C ASP A 14 -3.69 -12.26 5.27
N LEU A 15 -2.82 -11.91 4.32
CA LEU A 15 -1.76 -12.81 3.88
C LEU A 15 -0.83 -13.25 5.04
N SER A 16 -0.54 -12.34 5.98
CA SER A 16 0.34 -12.64 7.11
C SER A 16 -0.33 -13.58 8.12
N GLU A 17 -1.64 -13.50 8.27
CA GLU A 17 -2.42 -14.39 9.14
C GLU A 17 -2.58 -15.80 8.54
N GLU A 18 -2.62 -15.92 7.21
CA GLU A 18 -2.84 -17.19 6.51
C GLU A 18 -1.59 -18.07 6.39
N LEU A 19 -0.39 -17.58 6.72
CA LEU A 19 0.85 -18.34 6.55
C LEU A 19 0.83 -19.69 7.34
N PRO A 20 1.33 -20.79 6.74
CA PRO A 20 2.13 -20.86 5.50
C PRO A 20 1.29 -20.96 4.21
N ILE A 21 -0.03 -20.84 4.26
CA ILE A 21 -0.88 -20.84 3.07
C ILE A 21 -0.54 -19.60 2.24
N ASN A 22 -0.51 -19.76 0.91
CA ASN A 22 -0.22 -18.67 -0.04
C ASN A 22 1.14 -17.96 0.15
N TRP A 23 2.13 -18.61 0.77
CA TRP A 23 3.46 -18.00 0.99
C TRP A 23 4.16 -17.51 -0.29
N THR A 24 3.86 -18.10 -1.45
CA THR A 24 4.40 -17.67 -2.75
C THR A 24 3.95 -16.26 -3.14
N SER A 25 2.87 -15.75 -2.54
CA SER A 25 2.30 -14.42 -2.78
C SER A 25 2.98 -13.30 -1.99
N ILE A 26 3.84 -13.63 -1.02
CA ILE A 26 4.46 -12.65 -0.09
C ILE A 26 5.09 -11.48 -0.84
N MET A 27 5.95 -11.76 -1.81
CA MET A 27 6.65 -10.71 -2.55
C MET A 27 5.68 -9.82 -3.33
N ALA A 28 4.68 -10.42 -3.98
CA ALA A 28 3.73 -9.68 -4.82
C ALA A 28 2.82 -8.77 -3.98
N VAL A 29 2.27 -9.27 -2.87
CA VAL A 29 1.39 -8.50 -1.99
C VAL A 29 2.16 -7.40 -1.25
N ALA A 30 3.38 -7.70 -0.77
CA ALA A 30 4.23 -6.71 -0.14
C ALA A 30 4.61 -5.57 -1.11
N GLN A 31 5.00 -5.90 -2.35
CA GLN A 31 5.33 -4.90 -3.36
C GLN A 31 4.12 -4.01 -3.68
N LYS A 32 2.94 -4.61 -3.86
CA LYS A 32 1.69 -3.87 -4.11
C LYS A 32 1.38 -2.89 -2.98
N ALA A 33 1.52 -3.32 -1.72
CA ALA A 33 1.32 -2.45 -0.57
C ALA A 33 2.31 -1.28 -0.61
N TYR A 34 3.60 -1.57 -0.77
CA TYR A 34 4.64 -0.54 -0.85
C TYR A 34 4.35 0.51 -1.94
N ASP A 35 4.11 0.08 -3.18
CA ASP A 35 3.90 0.97 -4.32
C ASP A 35 2.72 1.93 -4.10
N VAL A 36 1.62 1.41 -3.53
CA VAL A 36 0.43 2.21 -3.27
C VAL A 36 0.70 3.26 -2.19
N TYR A 37 1.47 2.93 -1.15
CA TYR A 37 1.83 3.88 -0.10
C TYR A 37 2.82 4.93 -0.60
N VAL A 38 3.82 4.56 -1.40
CA VAL A 38 4.73 5.51 -2.05
C VAL A 38 3.97 6.51 -2.91
N GLU A 39 3.03 6.03 -3.73
CA GLU A 39 2.20 6.89 -4.57
C GLU A 39 1.26 7.78 -3.75
N LEU A 40 0.72 7.28 -2.63
CA LEU A 40 -0.08 8.08 -1.73
C LEU A 40 0.75 9.22 -1.12
N GLU A 41 1.94 8.92 -0.62
CA GLU A 41 2.85 9.93 -0.06
C GLU A 41 3.26 10.97 -1.10
N ARG A 42 3.62 10.54 -2.30
CA ARG A 42 3.99 11.44 -3.41
C ARG A 42 2.87 12.45 -3.67
N LYS A 43 1.63 11.98 -3.80
CA LYS A 43 0.47 12.85 -4.02
C LYS A 43 0.18 13.77 -2.84
N SER A 44 0.35 13.28 -1.61
CA SER A 44 0.19 14.12 -0.42
C SER A 44 1.25 15.22 -0.34
N ARG A 45 2.47 14.98 -0.84
CA ARG A 45 3.52 16.01 -0.97
C ARG A 45 3.16 17.03 -2.04
N GLU A 46 2.79 16.58 -3.24
CA GLU A 46 2.39 17.46 -4.35
C GLU A 46 1.20 18.36 -3.98
N LEU A 47 0.20 17.82 -3.29
CA LEU A 47 -0.95 18.60 -2.81
C LEU A 47 -0.51 19.69 -1.82
N LYS A 48 0.38 19.38 -0.88
CA LYS A 48 0.90 20.36 0.07
C LYS A 48 1.73 21.46 -0.59
N GLU A 49 2.49 21.12 -1.63
CA GLU A 49 3.28 22.10 -2.39
C GLU A 49 2.36 23.06 -3.16
N LEU A 50 1.28 22.54 -3.76
CA LEU A 50 0.27 23.34 -4.46
C LEU A 50 -0.54 24.22 -3.50
N GLU A 51 -0.85 23.76 -2.28
CA GLU A 51 -1.56 24.54 -1.26
C GLU A 51 -0.70 25.67 -0.66
N ASN A 52 0.62 25.55 -0.72
CA ASN A 52 1.58 26.54 -0.21
C ASN A 52 2.01 27.58 -1.29
N THR A 53 1.44 27.52 -2.49
CA THR A 53 1.70 28.46 -3.60
C THR A 53 0.50 29.39 -3.80
#